data_AF-A0A0D2HTT8-F1
#
_entry.id   AF-A0A0D2HTT8-F1
#
_cell.length_a   1.000
_cell.length_b   1.000
_cell.length_c   1.000
_cell.angle_alpha   90.00
_cell.angle_beta   90.00
_cell.angle_gamma   90.00
#
_symmetry.space_group_name_H-M   'P 1'
#
loop_
_entity.id
_entity.type
_entity.pdbx_description
1 polymer ?
#
loop_
_entity_poly.entity_id
_entity_poly.type
_entity_poly.pdbx_seq_one_letter_code
_entity_poly.pdbx_strand_id
1 'polypeptide(L)'
;MANGDDKAPEGRLHNEIYKVAMMKYNLGSAPNEEFERRRMPGSRKSYCLANLTLHLMIKDDVRFWITFKESEFDTVTTTYS
;
A
#
# COMPACT_ATOMS: atom_id res chain seq x y z
N MET A 1 48.92 20.94 8.74
CA MET A 1 47.67 20.96 9.53
C MET A 1 46.58 20.38 8.66
N ALA A 2 46.16 19.14 8.92
CA ALA A 2 44.98 18.53 8.33
C ALA A 2 44.13 18.07 9.51
N ASN A 3 42.98 18.73 9.69
CA ASN A 3 42.08 18.49 10.80
C ASN A 3 41.55 17.06 10.74
N GLY A 4 41.82 16.31 11.79
CA GLY A 4 41.04 15.11 12.11
C GLY A 4 39.66 15.56 12.58
N ASP A 5 38.63 15.20 11.83
CA ASP A 5 37.31 14.82 12.35
C ASP A 5 36.41 14.35 11.19
N ASP A 6 36.89 13.39 10.39
CA ASP A 6 36.00 12.50 9.61
C ASP A 6 35.62 11.32 10.51
N LYS A 7 34.97 11.61 11.63
CA LYS A 7 34.16 10.59 12.30
C LYS A 7 32.84 10.53 11.55
N ALA A 8 32.71 9.53 10.67
CA ALA A 8 31.40 9.09 10.21
C ALA A 8 30.49 8.96 11.46
N PRO A 9 29.26 9.51 11.43
CA PRO A 9 28.38 9.37 12.57
C PRO A 9 28.26 7.88 12.87
N GLU A 10 28.58 7.48 14.11
CA GLU A 10 28.33 6.14 14.60
C GLU A 10 26.84 5.89 14.42
N GLY A 11 26.50 5.27 13.29
CA GLY A 11 25.17 4.86 12.96
C GLY A 11 24.80 3.81 13.98
N ARG A 12 24.24 4.25 15.10
CA ARG A 12 23.43 3.41 15.96
C ARG A 12 22.40 2.84 15.02
N LEU A 13 22.60 1.58 14.61
CA LEU A 13 21.55 0.72 14.10
C LEU A 13 20.53 0.64 15.24
N HIS A 14 19.68 1.67 15.29
CA HIS A 14 18.43 1.59 16.01
C HIS A 14 17.72 0.44 15.32
N ASN A 15 17.70 -0.70 16.00
CA ASN A 15 16.77 -1.78 15.72
C ASN A 15 15.37 -1.26 16.08
N GLU A 16 14.91 -0.24 15.36
CA GLU A 16 13.52 0.17 15.34
C GLU A 16 12.77 -1.01 14.74
N ILE A 17 12.14 -1.80 15.62
CA ILE A 17 11.18 -2.80 15.22
C ILE A 17 10.01 -2.03 14.63
N TYR A 18 10.04 -1.80 13.32
CA TYR A 18 8.92 -1.22 12.61
C TYR A 18 7.73 -2.17 12.80
N LYS A 19 6.64 -1.65 13.38
CA LYS A 19 5.36 -2.36 13.37
C LYS A 19 4.85 -2.36 11.94
N VAL A 20 5.07 -3.47 11.23
CA VAL A 20 4.58 -3.67 9.87
C VAL A 20 3.18 -4.26 9.95
N ALA A 21 2.19 -3.51 9.47
CA ALA A 21 0.86 -4.03 9.19
C ALA A 21 0.77 -4.37 7.69
N MET A 22 0.25 -5.55 7.36
CA MET A 22 0.17 -6.04 6.00
C MET A 22 -1.27 -6.43 5.68
N MET A 23 -1.78 -5.91 4.57
CA MET A 23 -3.08 -6.27 4.02
C MET A 23 -2.88 -7.10 2.75
N LYS A 24 -3.54 -8.26 2.69
CA LYS A 24 -3.49 -9.18 1.57
C LYS A 24 -4.91 -9.45 1.12
N TYR A 25 -5.27 -8.89 -0.04
CA TYR A 25 -6.57 -9.13 -0.64
C TYR A 25 -6.45 -9.87 -1.97
N ASN A 26 -7.30 -10.88 -2.18
CA ASN A 26 -7.40 -11.59 -3.45
C ASN A 26 -8.52 -10.97 -4.31
N LEU A 27 -8.14 -10.26 -5.38
CA LEU A 27 -9.09 -9.68 -6.32
C LEU A 27 -9.90 -10.71 -7.12
N GLY A 28 -9.58 -12.01 -7.03
CA GLY A 28 -10.32 -13.08 -7.70
C GLY A 28 -11.75 -13.29 -7.19
N SER A 29 -12.08 -12.82 -5.98
CA SER A 29 -13.45 -12.83 -5.44
C SER A 29 -14.29 -11.62 -5.87
N ALA A 30 -13.67 -10.61 -6.45
CA ALA A 30 -14.37 -9.43 -6.93
C ALA A 30 -15.26 -9.80 -8.13
N PRO A 31 -16.57 -9.45 -8.12
CA PRO A 31 -17.45 -9.74 -9.25
C PRO A 31 -16.91 -9.12 -10.54
N ASN A 32 -16.98 -9.86 -11.65
CA ASN A 32 -16.50 -9.38 -12.96
C ASN A 32 -17.16 -8.08 -13.42
N GLU A 33 -18.38 -7.82 -12.96
CA GLU A 33 -19.18 -6.61 -13.24
C GLU A 33 -18.60 -5.35 -12.60
N GLU A 34 -17.76 -5.52 -11.58
CA GLU A 34 -17.10 -4.41 -10.92
C GLU A 34 -16.00 -3.82 -11.81
N PHE A 35 -15.31 -4.65 -12.60
CA PHE A 35 -14.19 -4.23 -13.46
C PHE A 35 -14.64 -3.63 -14.79
N GLU A 36 -13.94 -2.58 -15.23
CA GLU A 36 -14.16 -2.02 -16.57
C GLU A 36 -13.41 -2.87 -17.60
N ARG A 37 -14.13 -3.57 -18.49
CA ARG A 37 -13.49 -4.33 -19.58
C ARG A 37 -13.06 -3.40 -20.70
N ARG A 38 -11.76 -3.35 -20.96
CA ARG A 38 -11.17 -2.59 -22.06
C ARG A 38 -10.49 -3.50 -23.07
N ARG A 39 -10.32 -2.99 -24.29
CA ARG A 39 -9.63 -3.68 -25.37
C ARG A 39 -8.24 -3.09 -25.56
N MET A 40 -7.23 -3.93 -25.69
CA MET A 40 -5.88 -3.46 -25.99
C MET A 40 -5.88 -2.79 -27.38
N PRO A 41 -5.30 -1.57 -27.52
CA PRO A 41 -5.17 -0.91 -28.82
C PRO A 41 -4.46 -1.82 -29.84
N GLY A 42 -5.01 -1.94 -31.05
CA GLY A 42 -4.43 -2.78 -32.11
C GLY A 42 -4.53 -4.29 -31.88
N SER A 43 -5.22 -4.77 -30.85
CA SER A 43 -5.33 -6.20 -30.51
C SER A 43 -6.80 -6.65 -30.40
N ARG A 44 -7.03 -7.97 -30.51
CA ARG A 44 -8.32 -8.59 -30.17
C ARG A 44 -8.45 -8.94 -28.69
N LYS A 45 -7.38 -8.80 -27.91
CA LYS A 45 -7.35 -9.14 -26.48
C LYS A 45 -8.05 -8.07 -25.65
N SER A 46 -8.85 -8.51 -24.69
CA SER A 46 -9.44 -7.68 -23.64
C SER A 46 -8.64 -7.77 -22.34
N TYR A 47 -8.76 -6.76 -21.50
CA TYR A 47 -8.25 -6.73 -20.13
C TYR A 47 -9.29 -6.07 -19.20
N CYS A 48 -9.24 -6.43 -17.92
CA CYS A 48 -10.04 -5.78 -16.89
C CYS A 48 -9.23 -4.62 -16.30
N LEU A 49 -9.79 -3.42 -16.31
CA LEU A 49 -9.25 -2.26 -15.64
C LEU A 49 -9.90 -2.14 -14.26
N ALA A 50 -9.06 -2.06 -13.23
CA ALA A 50 -9.47 -1.87 -11.84
C ALA A 50 -8.89 -0.55 -11.31
N ASN A 51 -9.74 0.42 -11.01
CA ASN A 51 -9.35 1.65 -10.30
C ASN A 51 -9.49 1.42 -8.80
N LEU A 52 -8.42 0.95 -8.18
CA LEU A 52 -8.33 0.81 -6.72
C LEU A 52 -7.86 2.12 -6.09
N THR A 53 -8.45 2.50 -4.97
CA THR A 53 -8.01 3.62 -4.15
C THR A 53 -7.48 3.07 -2.83
N LEU A 54 -6.23 3.40 -2.51
CA LEU A 54 -5.65 3.14 -1.21
C LEU A 54 -5.90 4.33 -0.30
N HIS A 55 -6.44 4.07 0.89
CA HIS A 55 -6.68 5.08 1.91
C HIS A 55 -5.81 4.82 3.14
N LEU A 56 -5.36 5.91 3.76
CA LEU A 56 -4.61 5.91 5.00
C LEU A 56 -5.23 6.96 5.93
N MET A 57 -5.58 6.54 7.15
CA MET A 57 -6.05 7.41 8.22
C MET A 57 -5.19 7.17 9.46
N ILE A 58 -4.71 8.26 10.05
CA ILE A 58 -3.93 8.26 11.28
C ILE A 58 -4.70 9.10 12.30
N LYS A 59 -5.18 8.46 13.36
CA LYS A 59 -5.81 9.11 14.53
C LYS A 59 -5.23 8.47 15.80
N ASP A 60 -6.08 7.89 16.66
CA ASP A 60 -5.66 7.08 17.80
C ASP A 60 -5.07 5.73 17.35
N ASP A 61 -5.53 5.23 16.19
CA ASP A 61 -4.97 4.08 15.48
C ASP A 61 -4.57 4.47 14.04
N VAL A 62 -3.70 3.67 13.42
CA VAL A 62 -3.44 3.72 11.98
C VAL A 62 -4.36 2.73 11.28
N ARG A 63 -5.26 3.26 10.46
CA ARG A 63 -6.15 2.47 9.60
C ARG A 63 -5.74 2.67 8.15
N PHE A 64 -5.57 1.57 7.42
CA PHE A 64 -5.43 1.61 5.97
C PHE A 64 -6.38 0.60 5.34
N TRP A 65 -6.99 1.00 4.22
CA TRP A 65 -7.99 0.20 3.54
C TRP A 65 -7.95 0.45 2.04
N ILE A 66 -8.43 -0.53 1.27
CA ILE A 66 -8.57 -0.40 -0.18
C ILE A 66 -10.05 -0.28 -0.49
N THR A 67 -10.39 0.69 -1.33
CA THR A 67 -11.70 0.75 -1.95
C THR A 67 -11.58 0.49 -3.45
N PHE A 68 -12.65 -0.06 -4.01
CA PHE A 68 -12.89 -0.08 -5.43
C PHE A 68 -14.21 0.66 -5.68
N LYS A 69 -14.14 1.78 -6.42
CA LYS A 69 -15.24 2.76 -6.45
C LYS A 69 -15.58 3.19 -5.01
N GLU A 70 -16.83 3.00 -4.57
CA GLU A 70 -17.34 3.36 -3.25
C GLU A 70 -17.35 2.19 -2.25
N SER A 71 -17.04 0.97 -2.70
CA SER A 71 -17.05 -0.23 -1.85
C SER A 71 -15.67 -0.46 -1.22
N GLU A 72 -15.66 -0.69 0.09
CA GLU A 72 -14.48 -1.14 0.83
C GLU A 72 -14.25 -2.63 0.61
N PHE A 73 -13.01 -2.98 0.26
CA PHE A 73 -12.62 -4.35 -0.07
C PHE A 73 -11.93 -5.05 1.10
N ASP A 74 -11.02 -4.35 1.75
CA ASP A 74 -10.25 -4.86 2.88
C ASP A 74 -9.76 -3.69 3.73
N THR A 75 -9.59 -3.94 5.04
CA THR A 75 -9.13 -2.96 6.02
C THR A 75 -8.19 -3.65 7.00
N VAL A 76 -7.10 -2.95 7.33
CA VAL A 76 -6.27 -3.27 8.49
C VAL A 76 -6.17 -2.05 9.39
N THR A 77 -6.32 -2.29 10.68
CA THR A 77 -6.11 -1.30 11.73
C THR A 77 -5.00 -1.78 12.65
N THR A 78 -4.05 -0.90 12.96
CA THR A 78 -2.99 -1.16 13.92
C THR A 78 -2.87 0.00 14.89
N THR A 79 -2.61 -0.31 16.16
CA THR A 79 -2.52 0.70 17.20
C THR A 79 -1.30 1.59 16.98
N TYR A 80 -1.51 2.90 17.01
CA TYR A 80 -0.44 3.87 17.00
C TYR A 80 0.14 3.95 18.42
N SER A 81 1.33 3.38 18.63
CA SER A 81 1.97 3.28 19.95
C SER A 81 3.26 4.08 20.00
#